data_AF-F4GM20-F1
#
_entry.id   AF-F4GM20-F1
#
_cell.length_a   1.000
_cell.length_b   1.000
_cell.length_c   1.000
_cell.angle_alpha   90.00
_cell.angle_beta   90.00
_cell.angle_gamma   90.00
#
_symmetry.space_group_name_H-M   'P 1'
#
loop_
_entity.id
_entity.type
_entity.pdbx_description
1 polymer ?
#
loop_
_entity_poly.entity_id
_entity_poly.type
_entity_poly.pdbx_seq_one_letter_code
_entity_poly.pdbx_strand_id
1 'polypeptide(L)'
;MRKILFPVMAVLALAMSCASYTAHEGFSRIQKYNPVHPTNLVTTRLADILTQEPDIAAIEGEDSIVSSPDSSIPVDVPIAMMPPVTMNFSVPDLSRENLPYYHQTGASPKTIETPLTRFTVIFIPLPETMPTEEIPMVVSSVADSISDLDADIIILSGQPEASALFAEAIGKSAVIAPEGAVITSFSMTSITDHGVTLTLAPDKDIELRWKTLSDNGVLRSIASGSLSWQQTVVDDAQQRLEQIEAILADVNETAPVIFALSAYEPSHIDWTPLSPRPWRKDMAWPLSTTMEEKEWFDAYAMTHYSGETNSGATWSLGSGNPIEERIDFLYVKNMMSVETSVLHPGVLSAQPSESDKPARMGVLGTFLLP
;
A
#
# COMPACT_ATOMS: atom_id res chain seq x y z
N MET A 1 4.00 22.64 61.32
CA MET A 1 3.99 23.01 59.88
C MET A 1 5.12 22.36 59.06
N ARG A 2 5.60 21.13 59.38
CA ARG A 2 6.72 20.48 58.65
C ARG A 2 6.36 19.13 58.00
N LYS A 3 5.08 18.75 57.95
CA LYS A 3 4.64 17.41 57.50
C LYS A 3 3.89 17.38 56.15
N ILE A 4 3.79 18.51 55.44
CA ILE A 4 3.08 18.60 54.14
C ILE A 4 4.06 18.78 52.96
N LEU A 5 5.34 19.06 53.20
CA LEU A 5 6.30 19.37 52.12
C LEU A 5 6.77 18.13 51.33
N PHE A 6 6.74 16.94 51.93
CA PHE A 6 7.25 15.71 51.31
C PHE A 6 6.35 15.12 50.21
N PRO A 7 5.02 15.03 50.36
CA PRO A 7 4.17 14.47 49.30
C PRO A 7 4.07 15.38 48.07
N VAL A 8 4.21 16.70 48.23
CA VAL A 8 4.15 17.66 47.10
C VAL A 8 5.42 17.57 46.22
N MET A 9 6.59 17.37 46.83
CA MET A 9 7.84 17.17 46.08
C MET A 9 7.89 15.82 45.33
N ALA A 10 7.29 14.76 45.88
CA ALA A 10 7.21 13.47 45.21
C ALA A 10 6.31 13.50 43.96
N VAL A 11 5.19 14.24 44.02
CA VAL A 11 4.29 14.42 42.86
C VAL A 11 4.93 15.30 41.79
N LEU A 12 5.68 16.35 42.17
CA LEU A 12 6.44 17.15 41.18
C LEU A 12 7.58 16.36 40.52
N ALA A 13 8.25 15.47 41.24
CA ALA A 13 9.30 14.61 40.68
C ALA A 13 8.74 13.56 39.71
N LEU A 14 7.53 13.04 39.96
CA LEU A 14 6.83 12.13 39.06
C LEU A 14 6.25 12.84 37.82
N ALA A 15 5.83 14.10 37.95
CA ALA A 15 5.40 14.91 36.80
C ALA A 15 6.58 15.31 35.89
N MET A 16 7.82 15.34 36.41
CA MET A 16 9.03 15.59 35.62
C MET A 16 9.72 14.31 35.11
N SER A 17 9.23 13.11 35.47
CA SER A 17 9.77 11.84 34.94
C SER A 17 9.03 11.31 33.72
N CYS A 18 7.95 11.98 33.28
CA CYS A 18 7.46 11.83 31.92
C CYS A 18 8.46 12.54 31.02
N ALA A 19 9.51 11.83 30.60
CA ALA A 19 10.40 12.28 29.55
C ALA A 19 9.54 12.77 28.39
N SER A 20 9.55 14.08 28.15
CA SER A 20 8.97 14.69 26.98
C SER A 20 9.72 14.12 25.79
N TYR A 21 9.24 13.01 25.25
CA TYR A 21 9.71 12.47 24.00
C TYR A 21 9.31 13.48 22.92
N THR A 22 10.18 14.46 22.70
CA THR A 22 9.92 15.48 21.70
C THR A 22 10.03 14.81 20.33
N ALA A 23 9.15 15.17 19.39
CA ALA A 23 9.23 14.66 18.02
C ALA A 23 10.66 14.82 17.44
N HIS A 24 11.39 15.85 17.86
CA HIS A 24 12.80 16.08 17.53
C HIS A 24 13.76 14.96 18.00
N GLU A 25 13.58 14.43 19.22
CA GLU A 25 14.35 13.27 19.71
C GLU A 25 13.99 11.98 18.98
N GLY A 26 12.72 11.83 18.56
CA GLY A 26 12.30 10.74 17.66
C GLY A 26 12.99 10.82 16.30
N PHE A 27 12.94 11.97 15.64
CA PHE A 27 13.55 12.20 14.32
C PHE A 27 15.06 12.02 14.32
N SER A 28 15.77 12.50 15.36
CA SER A 28 17.23 12.33 15.46
C SER A 28 17.68 10.89 15.70
N ARG A 29 16.78 10.01 16.15
CA ARG A 29 17.02 8.56 16.29
C ARG A 29 16.70 7.80 15.01
N ILE A 30 15.68 8.21 14.26
CA ILE A 30 15.38 7.69 12.92
C ILE A 30 16.56 7.95 11.97
N GLN A 31 17.13 9.16 11.98
CA GLN A 31 18.32 9.50 11.18
C GLN A 31 19.62 8.77 11.59
N LYS A 32 19.67 8.11 12.75
CA LYS A 32 20.87 7.43 13.27
C LYS A 32 20.78 5.91 13.22
N TYR A 33 19.67 5.35 12.74
CA TYR A 33 19.61 3.93 12.46
C TYR A 33 20.41 3.67 11.19
N ASN A 34 21.69 3.36 11.39
CA ASN A 34 22.60 2.91 10.35
C ASN A 34 22.70 1.40 10.52
N PRO A 35 21.81 0.60 9.88
CA PRO A 35 21.94 -0.84 9.96
C PRO A 35 23.32 -1.20 9.40
N VAL A 36 23.98 -2.17 10.01
CA VAL A 36 25.22 -2.73 9.48
C VAL A 36 24.86 -3.39 8.16
N HIS A 37 24.89 -2.63 7.06
CA HIS A 37 24.57 -3.10 5.72
C HIS A 37 25.67 -4.03 5.23
N PRO A 38 25.41 -5.31 4.99
CA PRO A 38 26.33 -6.17 4.28
C PRO A 38 26.12 -5.90 2.79
N THR A 39 26.81 -4.88 2.27
CA THR A 39 26.67 -4.35 0.89
C THR A 39 27.06 -5.33 -0.22
N ASN A 40 27.28 -6.61 0.10
CA ASN A 40 27.65 -7.68 -0.83
C ASN A 40 26.70 -8.89 -0.78
N LEU A 41 25.59 -8.85 -0.01
CA LEU A 41 24.73 -10.03 0.14
C LEU A 41 23.85 -10.33 -1.07
N VAL A 42 23.39 -9.34 -1.83
CA VAL A 42 22.46 -9.58 -2.94
C VAL A 42 23.12 -10.38 -4.07
N THR A 43 24.28 -9.93 -4.57
CA THR A 43 25.05 -10.63 -5.61
C THR A 43 25.61 -11.98 -5.13
N THR A 44 26.02 -12.08 -3.87
CA THR A 44 26.57 -13.32 -3.32
C THR A 44 25.46 -14.35 -3.06
N ARG A 45 24.29 -13.96 -2.53
CA ARG A 45 23.16 -14.87 -2.31
C ARG A 45 22.49 -15.32 -3.60
N LEU A 46 22.38 -14.45 -4.61
CA LEU A 46 21.90 -14.85 -5.94
C LEU A 46 22.80 -15.93 -6.55
N ALA A 47 24.13 -15.78 -6.42
CA ALA A 47 25.08 -16.81 -6.86
C ALA A 47 24.98 -18.11 -6.03
N ASP A 48 24.75 -18.02 -4.72
CA ASP A 48 24.60 -19.19 -3.84
C ASP A 48 23.28 -19.95 -4.11
N ILE A 49 22.17 -19.23 -4.33
CA ILE A 49 20.85 -19.81 -4.65
C ILE A 49 20.89 -20.57 -5.99
N LEU A 50 21.62 -20.06 -6.99
CA LEU A 50 21.80 -20.72 -8.29
C LEU A 50 22.59 -22.03 -8.22
N THR A 51 23.23 -22.34 -7.08
CA THR A 51 24.07 -23.54 -6.90
C THR A 51 23.48 -24.61 -5.98
N GLN A 52 22.34 -24.35 -5.34
CA GLN A 52 21.68 -25.34 -4.48
C GLN A 52 20.60 -26.12 -5.25
N GLU A 53 20.80 -27.44 -5.38
CA GLU A 53 19.72 -28.35 -5.76
C GLU A 53 18.68 -28.41 -4.61
N PRO A 54 17.37 -28.34 -4.91
CA PRO A 54 16.35 -28.38 -3.87
C PRO A 54 16.28 -29.77 -3.22
N ASP A 55 16.47 -29.82 -1.90
CA ASP A 55 16.31 -31.02 -1.08
C ASP A 55 14.81 -31.25 -0.82
N ILE A 56 14.24 -32.29 -1.43
CA ILE A 56 12.81 -32.58 -1.44
C ILE A 56 12.48 -33.46 -0.22
N ALA A 57 12.05 -32.85 0.87
CA ALA A 57 11.37 -33.54 1.96
C ALA A 57 9.84 -33.31 1.86
N ALA A 58 9.11 -34.41 1.67
CA ALA A 58 7.65 -34.44 1.62
C ALA A 58 7.03 -33.96 2.94
N ILE A 59 6.10 -33.01 2.86
CA ILE A 59 5.31 -32.52 4.00
C ILE A 59 3.94 -33.19 3.92
N GLU A 60 3.70 -34.18 4.79
CA GLU A 60 2.36 -34.71 5.08
C GLU A 60 1.73 -33.85 6.19
N GLY A 61 0.57 -33.27 5.92
CA GLY A 61 -0.21 -32.47 6.88
C GLY A 61 -1.40 -33.25 7.43
N GLU A 62 -1.49 -33.33 8.76
CA GLU A 62 -2.66 -33.84 9.48
C GLU A 62 -3.66 -32.69 9.76
N ASP A 63 -4.85 -32.76 9.19
CA ASP A 63 -5.98 -31.88 9.48
C ASP A 63 -6.71 -32.34 10.74
N SER A 64 -6.89 -31.42 11.70
CA SER A 64 -7.82 -31.60 12.83
C SER A 64 -8.91 -30.54 12.82
N ILE A 65 -10.12 -30.98 12.50
CA ILE A 65 -11.34 -30.17 12.38
C ILE A 65 -11.96 -30.03 13.78
N VAL A 66 -12.00 -28.79 14.31
CA VAL A 66 -12.78 -28.44 15.50
C VAL A 66 -14.04 -27.71 15.04
N SER A 67 -15.20 -28.34 15.25
CA SER A 67 -16.51 -27.76 15.00
C SER A 67 -16.95 -26.90 16.20
N SER A 68 -17.42 -25.68 15.92
CA SER A 68 -18.09 -24.80 16.90
C SER A 68 -19.56 -24.62 16.52
N PRO A 69 -20.44 -24.34 17.52
CA PRO A 69 -21.88 -24.54 17.38
C PRO A 69 -22.62 -23.33 16.80
N ASP A 70 -23.71 -23.70 16.16
CA ASP A 70 -24.75 -22.93 15.50
C ASP A 70 -25.41 -21.87 16.41
N SER A 71 -25.46 -20.61 15.97
CA SER A 71 -26.23 -19.54 16.61
C SER A 71 -27.05 -18.77 15.57
N SER A 72 -28.24 -19.28 15.27
CA SER A 72 -29.25 -18.57 14.50
C SER A 72 -29.96 -17.53 15.37
N ILE A 73 -29.79 -16.24 15.04
CA ILE A 73 -30.67 -15.15 15.52
C ILE A 73 -31.53 -14.71 14.33
N PRO A 74 -32.88 -14.68 14.44
CA PRO A 74 -33.73 -14.15 13.39
C PRO A 74 -33.83 -12.63 13.51
N VAL A 75 -33.39 -11.90 12.49
CA VAL A 75 -33.62 -10.46 12.36
C VAL A 75 -34.37 -10.20 11.06
N ASP A 76 -35.69 -10.29 11.13
CA ASP A 76 -36.58 -9.75 10.10
C ASP A 76 -36.97 -8.32 10.50
N VAL A 77 -36.25 -7.34 9.95
CA VAL A 77 -36.75 -5.96 9.85
C VAL A 77 -36.71 -5.58 8.37
N PRO A 78 -37.85 -5.29 7.73
CA PRO A 78 -37.87 -4.91 6.33
C PRO A 78 -37.26 -3.51 6.20
N ILE A 79 -35.98 -3.47 5.80
CA ILE A 79 -35.33 -2.24 5.33
C ILE A 79 -36.00 -1.91 3.99
N ALA A 80 -36.73 -0.79 3.96
CA ALA A 80 -37.26 -0.24 2.72
C ALA A 80 -36.07 0.10 1.81
N MET A 81 -35.80 -0.78 0.84
CA MET A 81 -34.80 -0.53 -0.20
C MET A 81 -35.25 0.66 -1.02
N MET A 82 -34.56 1.80 -0.86
CA MET A 82 -34.65 2.85 -1.85
C MET A 82 -34.21 2.27 -3.20
N PRO A 83 -34.90 2.59 -4.30
CA PRO A 83 -34.46 2.15 -5.61
C PRO A 83 -33.03 2.64 -5.85
N PRO A 84 -32.12 1.80 -6.38
CA PRO A 84 -30.76 2.21 -6.67
C PRO A 84 -30.80 3.39 -7.64
N VAL A 85 -30.14 4.48 -7.28
CA VAL A 85 -29.90 5.60 -8.18
C VAL A 85 -28.93 5.09 -9.24
N THR A 86 -29.43 4.69 -10.40
CA THR A 86 -28.59 4.38 -11.56
C THR A 86 -27.99 5.69 -12.08
N MET A 87 -26.78 6.02 -11.64
CA MET A 87 -25.96 7.01 -12.30
C MET A 87 -25.46 6.41 -13.62
N ASN A 88 -25.94 6.96 -14.74
CA ASN A 88 -25.45 6.58 -16.07
C ASN A 88 -24.06 7.19 -16.28
N PHE A 89 -23.04 6.52 -15.77
CA PHE A 89 -21.65 6.86 -16.03
C PHE A 89 -21.26 6.36 -17.42
N SER A 90 -20.88 7.30 -18.30
CA SER A 90 -20.21 6.99 -19.57
C SER A 90 -18.72 6.93 -19.33
N VAL A 91 -18.05 5.91 -19.86
CA VAL A 91 -16.58 5.86 -19.86
C VAL A 91 -16.05 7.05 -20.69
N PRO A 92 -15.08 7.83 -20.18
CA PRO A 92 -14.51 8.97 -20.93
C PRO A 92 -13.71 8.50 -22.15
N ASP A 93 -13.82 9.20 -23.28
CA ASP A 93 -12.94 8.99 -24.43
C ASP A 93 -11.66 9.81 -24.25
N LEU A 94 -10.57 9.15 -23.88
CA LEU A 94 -9.27 9.77 -23.60
C LEU A 94 -8.32 9.76 -24.80
N SER A 95 -8.78 9.31 -25.98
CA SER A 95 -7.93 9.17 -27.19
C SER A 95 -7.31 10.49 -27.68
N ARG A 96 -7.77 11.63 -27.16
CA ARG A 96 -7.33 12.97 -27.55
C ARG A 96 -6.49 13.68 -26.49
N GLU A 97 -6.35 13.08 -25.31
CA GLU A 97 -5.61 13.68 -24.20
C GLU A 97 -4.13 13.27 -24.22
N ASN A 98 -3.25 14.22 -23.92
CA ASN A 98 -1.84 13.92 -23.71
C ASN A 98 -1.63 13.59 -22.23
N LEU A 99 -1.33 12.33 -21.93
CA LEU A 99 -1.05 11.88 -20.57
C LEU A 99 0.39 12.24 -20.15
N PRO A 100 0.62 12.66 -18.89
CA PRO A 100 -0.38 12.92 -17.86
C PRO A 100 -1.13 14.26 -18.07
N TYR A 101 -2.41 14.32 -17.70
CA TYR A 101 -3.21 15.56 -17.74
C TYR A 101 -3.96 15.81 -16.43
N TYR A 102 -4.36 17.07 -16.21
CA TYR A 102 -5.15 17.48 -15.05
C TYR A 102 -6.66 17.47 -15.36
N HIS A 103 -7.39 16.58 -14.68
CA HIS A 103 -8.84 16.41 -14.73
C HIS A 103 -9.52 17.19 -13.59
N GLN A 104 -10.37 18.16 -13.92
CA GLN A 104 -11.04 19.03 -12.93
C GLN A 104 -12.52 18.67 -12.77
N THR A 105 -12.96 18.41 -11.54
CA THR A 105 -14.38 18.12 -11.22
C THR A 105 -15.14 19.32 -10.63
N GLY A 106 -14.49 20.49 -10.56
CA GLY A 106 -15.07 21.73 -10.02
C GLY A 106 -15.04 21.84 -8.49
N ALA A 107 -14.45 20.87 -7.79
CA ALA A 107 -14.22 20.95 -6.35
C ALA A 107 -13.29 22.12 -5.98
N SER A 108 -13.58 22.81 -4.88
CA SER A 108 -12.71 23.88 -4.38
C SER A 108 -11.45 23.29 -3.74
N PRO A 109 -10.27 23.91 -3.94
CA PRO A 109 -9.05 23.43 -3.31
C PRO A 109 -9.13 23.42 -1.78
N LYS A 110 -8.66 22.33 -1.17
CA LYS A 110 -8.51 22.13 0.26
C LYS A 110 -7.09 22.55 0.69
N THR A 111 -6.97 23.07 1.91
CA THR A 111 -5.70 23.37 2.59
C THR A 111 -5.85 23.00 4.07
N ILE A 112 -4.79 22.48 4.70
CA ILE A 112 -4.77 22.15 6.12
C ILE A 112 -4.06 23.26 6.89
N GLU A 113 -4.79 23.99 7.73
CA GLU A 113 -4.26 25.15 8.49
C GLU A 113 -3.67 24.75 9.85
N THR A 114 -2.79 23.75 9.90
CA THR A 114 -2.15 23.32 11.16
C THR A 114 -0.63 23.24 11.04
N PRO A 115 0.12 23.59 12.12
CA PRO A 115 1.58 23.47 12.13
C PRO A 115 2.07 22.05 11.94
N LEU A 116 1.28 21.06 12.32
CA LEU A 116 1.53 19.65 12.04
C LEU A 116 0.42 19.18 11.09
N THR A 117 0.78 18.83 9.87
CA THR A 117 -0.18 18.48 8.83
C THR A 117 -0.42 16.99 8.87
N ARG A 118 -1.56 16.59 9.43
CA ARG A 118 -2.04 15.21 9.37
C ARG A 118 -2.92 15.03 8.15
N PHE A 119 -2.64 14.00 7.36
CA PHE A 119 -3.43 13.67 6.17
C PHE A 119 -3.45 12.16 5.95
N THR A 120 -4.39 11.73 5.11
CA THR A 120 -4.64 10.34 4.77
C THR A 120 -4.39 10.09 3.28
N VAL A 121 -3.79 8.95 2.97
CA VAL A 121 -3.59 8.48 1.60
C VAL A 121 -4.14 7.07 1.49
N ILE A 122 -4.97 6.86 0.47
CA ILE A 122 -5.39 5.52 0.05
C ILE A 122 -4.64 5.15 -1.22
N PHE A 123 -4.08 3.94 -1.29
CA PHE A 123 -3.64 3.32 -2.54
C PHE A 123 -4.60 2.18 -2.92
N ILE A 124 -5.18 2.25 -4.13
CA ILE A 124 -6.05 1.20 -4.67
C ILE A 124 -5.43 0.65 -5.96
N PRO A 125 -5.06 -0.64 -5.97
CA PRO A 125 -4.48 -1.25 -7.15
C PRO A 125 -5.56 -1.81 -8.09
N LEU A 126 -6.07 -1.01 -9.03
CA LEU A 126 -6.96 -1.56 -10.05
C LEU A 126 -6.17 -2.46 -11.01
N PRO A 127 -6.84 -3.41 -11.68
CA PRO A 127 -6.23 -4.16 -12.76
C PRO A 127 -5.63 -3.24 -13.83
N GLU A 128 -4.43 -3.56 -14.30
CA GLU A 128 -3.75 -2.87 -15.40
C GLU A 128 -4.62 -2.85 -16.66
N THR A 129 -5.36 -3.94 -16.88
CA THR A 129 -6.34 -4.03 -17.96
C THR A 129 -7.68 -4.55 -17.46
N MET A 130 -8.76 -3.97 -17.99
CA MET A 130 -10.13 -4.36 -17.73
C MET A 130 -10.96 -4.16 -19.01
N PRO A 131 -11.94 -5.03 -19.29
CA PRO A 131 -12.91 -4.78 -20.36
C PRO A 131 -13.66 -3.46 -20.11
N THR A 132 -13.86 -2.66 -21.15
CA THR A 132 -14.48 -1.32 -21.04
C THR A 132 -15.88 -1.38 -20.42
N GLU A 133 -16.62 -2.45 -20.66
CA GLU A 133 -17.95 -2.72 -20.09
C GLU A 133 -17.93 -3.02 -18.59
N GLU A 134 -16.80 -3.49 -18.03
CA GLU A 134 -16.66 -3.78 -16.60
C GLU A 134 -16.29 -2.52 -15.80
N ILE A 135 -15.66 -1.53 -16.44
CA ILE A 135 -15.12 -0.32 -15.79
C ILE A 135 -16.17 0.39 -14.92
N PRO A 136 -17.39 0.73 -15.40
CA PRO A 136 -18.35 1.47 -14.58
C PRO A 136 -18.79 0.72 -13.33
N MET A 137 -18.97 -0.60 -13.44
CA MET A 137 -19.37 -1.45 -12.31
C MET A 137 -18.26 -1.51 -11.25
N VAL A 138 -17.02 -1.76 -11.67
CA VAL A 138 -15.89 -1.85 -10.73
C VAL A 138 -15.63 -0.50 -10.08
N VAL A 139 -15.57 0.58 -10.86
CA VAL A 139 -15.36 1.94 -10.35
C VAL A 139 -16.43 2.33 -9.35
N SER A 140 -17.71 2.15 -9.68
CA SER A 140 -18.81 2.48 -8.76
C SER A 140 -18.70 1.68 -7.46
N SER A 141 -18.48 0.36 -7.56
CA SER A 141 -18.37 -0.49 -6.38
C SER A 141 -17.20 -0.10 -5.48
N VAL A 142 -16.04 0.23 -6.06
CA VAL A 142 -14.87 0.67 -5.30
C VAL A 142 -15.13 2.03 -4.67
N ALA A 143 -15.64 3.00 -5.43
CA ALA A 143 -15.90 4.35 -4.96
C ALA A 143 -16.89 4.35 -3.78
N ASP A 144 -17.99 3.60 -3.91
CA ASP A 144 -18.99 3.45 -2.85
C ASP A 144 -18.38 2.84 -1.59
N SER A 145 -17.51 1.83 -1.73
CA SER A 145 -16.90 1.10 -0.61
C SER A 145 -15.92 1.91 0.24
N ILE A 146 -15.41 3.03 -0.27
CA ILE A 146 -14.46 3.89 0.44
C ILE A 146 -15.02 5.31 0.71
N SER A 147 -16.28 5.55 0.33
CA SER A 147 -16.87 6.89 0.31
C SER A 147 -16.96 7.53 1.70
N ASP A 148 -17.02 6.72 2.76
CA ASP A 148 -17.09 7.14 4.15
C ASP A 148 -15.72 7.43 4.79
N LEU A 149 -14.62 7.03 4.15
CA LEU A 149 -13.26 7.23 4.67
C LEU A 149 -12.77 8.68 4.52
N ASP A 150 -13.38 9.47 3.64
CA ASP A 150 -13.00 10.85 3.29
C ASP A 150 -11.48 11.08 3.15
N ALA A 151 -10.80 10.18 2.44
CA ALA A 151 -9.35 10.25 2.29
C ALA A 151 -8.90 11.55 1.60
N ASP A 152 -7.83 12.16 2.09
CA ASP A 152 -7.33 13.43 1.55
C ASP A 152 -6.73 13.25 0.15
N ILE A 153 -6.04 12.13 -0.06
CA ILE A 153 -5.41 11.75 -1.32
C ILE A 153 -5.77 10.29 -1.62
N ILE A 154 -6.16 10.01 -2.86
CA ILE A 154 -6.34 8.65 -3.37
C ILE A 154 -5.39 8.47 -4.53
N ILE A 155 -4.47 7.52 -4.41
CA ILE A 155 -3.63 7.04 -5.49
C ILE A 155 -4.30 5.78 -6.05
N LEU A 156 -4.55 5.78 -7.34
CA LEU A 156 -5.20 4.69 -8.04
C LEU A 156 -4.24 4.19 -9.11
N SER A 157 -4.04 2.88 -9.24
CA SER A 157 -3.41 2.34 -10.45
C SER A 157 -4.44 1.85 -11.45
N GLY A 158 -3.98 1.50 -12.66
CA GLY A 158 -4.80 0.89 -13.70
C GLY A 158 -5.05 1.82 -14.87
N GLN A 159 -6.10 1.53 -15.65
CA GLN A 159 -6.39 2.23 -16.88
C GLN A 159 -6.77 3.71 -16.65
N PRO A 160 -6.33 4.64 -17.52
CA PRO A 160 -6.69 6.05 -17.45
C PRO A 160 -8.21 6.30 -17.43
N GLU A 161 -8.98 5.53 -18.19
CA GLU A 161 -10.43 5.65 -18.29
C GLU A 161 -11.13 5.30 -16.98
N ALA A 162 -10.68 4.24 -16.31
CA ALA A 162 -11.18 3.88 -14.99
C ALA A 162 -10.82 4.95 -13.95
N SER A 163 -9.63 5.53 -14.07
CA SER A 163 -9.16 6.58 -13.17
C SER A 163 -9.95 7.88 -13.31
N ALA A 164 -10.21 8.32 -14.53
CA ALA A 164 -11.03 9.50 -14.80
C ALA A 164 -12.47 9.29 -14.31
N LEU A 165 -13.05 8.12 -14.56
CA LEU A 165 -14.38 7.80 -14.07
C LEU A 165 -14.45 7.74 -12.53
N PHE A 166 -13.40 7.23 -11.89
CA PHE A 166 -13.30 7.19 -10.44
C PHE A 166 -13.21 8.59 -9.82
N ALA A 167 -12.44 9.49 -10.44
CA ALA A 167 -12.34 10.87 -10.00
C ALA A 167 -13.70 11.59 -10.03
N GLU A 168 -14.50 11.36 -11.08
CA GLU A 168 -15.88 11.85 -11.18
C GLU A 168 -16.78 11.25 -10.10
N ALA A 169 -16.71 9.94 -9.87
CA ALA A 169 -17.52 9.25 -8.86
C ALA A 169 -17.26 9.77 -7.43
N ILE A 170 -15.99 10.05 -7.10
CA ILE A 170 -15.59 10.61 -5.79
C ILE A 170 -15.80 12.14 -5.73
N GLY A 171 -15.96 12.81 -6.87
CA GLY A 171 -16.13 14.26 -6.94
C GLY A 171 -14.85 15.04 -6.58
N LYS A 172 -13.67 14.49 -6.89
CA LYS A 172 -12.35 15.12 -6.63
C LYS A 172 -11.58 15.30 -7.92
N SER A 173 -10.80 16.38 -8.00
CA SER A 173 -9.91 16.59 -9.15
C SER A 173 -8.80 15.54 -9.17
N ALA A 174 -8.23 15.29 -10.34
CA ALA A 174 -7.23 14.24 -10.49
C ALA A 174 -6.15 14.58 -11.51
N VAL A 175 -4.94 14.07 -11.30
CA VAL A 175 -3.97 13.92 -12.38
C VAL A 175 -4.10 12.51 -12.91
N ILE A 176 -4.46 12.37 -14.18
CA ILE A 176 -4.58 11.09 -14.86
C ILE A 176 -3.31 10.84 -15.67
N ALA A 177 -2.68 9.69 -15.46
CA ALA A 177 -1.47 9.26 -16.16
C ALA A 177 -1.69 7.86 -16.78
N PRO A 178 -0.75 7.34 -17.58
CA PRO A 178 -0.94 6.07 -18.30
C PRO A 178 -1.20 4.85 -17.40
N GLU A 179 -0.65 4.85 -16.18
CA GLU A 179 -0.70 3.69 -15.27
C GLU A 179 -1.52 3.96 -14.00
N GLY A 180 -2.28 5.06 -13.96
CA GLY A 180 -3.10 5.39 -12.81
C GLY A 180 -3.38 6.87 -12.65
N ALA A 181 -3.69 7.28 -11.43
CA ALA A 181 -4.00 8.66 -11.10
C ALA A 181 -3.71 9.02 -9.64
N VAL A 182 -3.55 10.32 -9.41
CA VAL A 182 -3.65 10.93 -8.08
C VAL A 182 -4.90 11.77 -8.03
N ILE A 183 -5.77 11.49 -7.07
CA ILE A 183 -7.11 12.08 -6.94
C ILE A 183 -7.17 12.77 -5.58
N THR A 184 -7.45 14.08 -5.59
CA THR A 184 -7.37 14.90 -4.38
C THR A 184 -8.14 16.20 -4.53
N SER A 185 -8.41 16.85 -3.39
CA SER A 185 -8.86 18.24 -3.34
C SER A 185 -7.72 19.22 -3.10
N PHE A 186 -6.47 18.79 -2.88
CA PHE A 186 -5.35 19.73 -2.70
C PHE A 186 -4.96 20.43 -4.00
N SER A 187 -4.34 21.61 -3.86
CA SER A 187 -3.75 22.32 -4.99
C SER A 187 -2.52 21.58 -5.50
N MET A 188 -2.40 21.46 -6.83
CA MET A 188 -1.23 20.89 -7.49
C MET A 188 -0.25 22.00 -7.86
N THR A 189 1.04 21.80 -7.58
CA THR A 189 2.10 22.73 -7.94
C THR A 189 2.91 22.27 -9.13
N SER A 190 3.05 20.95 -9.32
CA SER A 190 3.75 20.36 -10.46
C SER A 190 3.14 19.02 -10.87
N ILE A 191 3.28 18.70 -12.16
CA ILE A 191 2.95 17.41 -12.77
C ILE A 191 4.14 17.03 -13.65
N THR A 192 4.64 15.81 -13.48
CA THR A 192 5.72 15.23 -14.29
C THR A 192 5.28 13.87 -14.83
N ASP A 193 6.09 13.25 -15.69
CA ASP A 193 5.84 11.90 -16.21
C ASP A 193 5.88 10.82 -15.12
N HIS A 194 6.43 11.13 -13.95
CA HIS A 194 6.69 10.17 -12.87
C HIS A 194 5.97 10.53 -11.57
N GLY A 195 5.32 11.69 -11.46
CA GLY A 195 4.74 12.12 -10.20
C GLY A 195 3.97 13.44 -10.24
N VAL A 196 3.46 13.80 -9.07
CA VAL A 196 2.79 15.08 -8.83
C VAL A 196 3.27 15.68 -7.52
N THR A 197 3.32 17.01 -7.46
CA THR A 197 3.52 17.73 -6.20
C THR A 197 2.24 18.43 -5.79
N LEU A 198 1.83 18.23 -4.54
CA LEU A 198 0.65 18.83 -3.93
C LEU A 198 1.03 19.77 -2.80
N THR A 199 0.33 20.88 -2.66
CA THR A 199 0.42 21.75 -1.48
C THR A 199 -0.64 21.36 -0.47
N LEU A 200 -0.22 20.80 0.66
CA LEU A 200 -1.10 20.40 1.75
C LEU A 200 -1.46 21.57 2.68
N ALA A 201 -0.48 22.45 2.93
CA ALA A 201 -0.59 23.64 3.77
C ALA A 201 0.37 24.73 3.23
N PRO A 202 0.29 25.99 3.70
CA PRO A 202 1.27 27.00 3.34
C PRO A 202 2.70 26.49 3.58
N ASP A 203 3.54 26.55 2.55
CA ASP A 203 4.94 26.10 2.56
C ASP A 203 5.15 24.61 2.84
N LYS A 204 4.10 23.79 2.69
CA LYS A 204 4.15 22.34 2.91
C LYS A 204 3.67 21.59 1.68
N ASP A 205 4.66 21.21 0.88
CA ASP A 205 4.46 20.39 -0.30
C ASP A 205 4.78 18.92 -0.01
N ILE A 206 4.08 18.05 -0.72
CA ILE A 206 4.35 16.61 -0.76
C ILE A 206 4.49 16.17 -2.21
N GLU A 207 5.46 15.32 -2.46
CA GLU A 207 5.62 14.65 -3.74
C GLU A 207 4.97 13.27 -3.69
N LEU A 208 4.22 12.93 -4.73
CA LEU A 208 3.55 11.64 -4.87
C LEU A 208 4.05 10.96 -6.14
N ARG A 209 4.52 9.73 -5.99
CA ARG A 209 4.95 8.84 -7.07
C ARG A 209 4.08 7.60 -7.04
N TRP A 210 3.89 6.96 -8.19
CA TRP A 210 3.23 5.66 -8.22
C TRP A 210 3.72 4.79 -9.36
N LYS A 211 3.65 3.48 -9.16
CA LYS A 211 3.98 2.48 -10.17
C LYS A 211 3.19 1.21 -9.95
N THR A 212 2.72 0.63 -11.05
CA THR A 212 2.31 -0.77 -11.07
C THR A 212 3.27 -1.52 -11.97
N LEU A 213 4.01 -2.46 -11.39
CA LEU A 213 4.80 -3.39 -12.18
C LEU A 213 3.86 -4.45 -12.75
N SER A 214 4.19 -5.00 -13.92
CA SER A 214 3.37 -6.07 -14.50
C SER A 214 3.43 -7.34 -13.64
N ASP A 215 2.32 -8.09 -13.61
CA ASP A 215 2.26 -9.43 -13.01
C ASP A 215 3.16 -10.37 -13.83
N ASN A 216 4.24 -10.87 -13.22
CA ASN A 216 5.14 -11.83 -13.85
C ASN A 216 4.74 -13.30 -13.56
N GLY A 217 3.59 -13.52 -12.92
CA GLY A 217 3.06 -14.84 -12.63
C GLY A 217 3.75 -15.55 -11.46
N VAL A 218 4.71 -14.93 -10.76
CA VAL A 218 5.40 -15.54 -9.61
C VAL A 218 4.40 -16.03 -8.56
N LEU A 219 3.45 -15.18 -8.16
CA LEU A 219 2.45 -15.55 -7.16
C LEU A 219 1.49 -16.64 -7.63
N ARG A 220 1.14 -16.67 -8.93
CA ARG A 220 0.32 -17.74 -9.52
C ARG A 220 1.08 -19.06 -9.59
N SER A 221 2.37 -19.00 -9.93
CA SER A 221 3.27 -20.15 -9.93
C SER A 221 3.42 -20.70 -8.50
N ILE A 222 3.51 -19.85 -7.48
CA ILE A 222 3.49 -20.26 -6.08
C ILE A 222 2.13 -20.91 -5.74
N ALA A 223 1.02 -20.28 -6.11
CA ALA A 223 -0.32 -20.80 -5.81
C ALA A 223 -0.63 -22.15 -6.48
N SER A 224 -0.02 -22.44 -7.62
CA SER A 224 -0.11 -23.73 -8.31
C SER A 224 0.89 -24.79 -7.80
N GLY A 225 1.77 -24.44 -6.84
CA GLY A 225 2.80 -25.33 -6.32
C GLY A 225 3.97 -25.58 -7.28
N SER A 226 4.10 -24.81 -8.35
CA SER A 226 5.26 -24.86 -9.23
C SER A 226 6.50 -24.32 -8.51
N LEU A 227 7.69 -24.78 -8.89
CA LEU A 227 8.98 -24.22 -8.42
C LEU A 227 9.62 -23.25 -9.43
N SER A 228 9.02 -23.07 -10.61
CA SER A 228 9.58 -22.19 -11.65
C SER A 228 9.66 -20.72 -11.25
N TRP A 229 8.90 -20.31 -10.23
CA TRP A 229 8.83 -18.92 -9.77
C TRP A 229 10.18 -18.39 -9.28
N GLN A 230 11.06 -19.23 -8.73
CA GLN A 230 12.36 -18.79 -8.22
C GLN A 230 13.23 -18.22 -9.35
N GLN A 231 13.26 -18.91 -10.49
CA GLN A 231 13.99 -18.45 -11.66
C GLN A 231 13.37 -17.18 -12.24
N THR A 232 12.03 -17.08 -12.28
CA THR A 232 11.33 -15.87 -12.75
C THR A 232 11.67 -14.64 -11.90
N VAL A 233 11.75 -14.77 -10.58
CA VAL A 233 12.18 -13.66 -9.70
C VAL A 233 13.58 -13.19 -10.08
N VAL A 234 14.51 -14.11 -10.33
CA VAL A 234 15.90 -13.79 -10.69
C VAL A 234 15.98 -13.14 -12.08
N ASP A 235 15.31 -13.73 -13.07
CA ASP A 235 15.38 -13.29 -14.46
C ASP A 235 14.77 -11.89 -14.65
N ASP A 236 13.69 -11.58 -13.93
CA ASP A 236 12.99 -10.31 -14.06
C ASP A 236 13.55 -9.19 -13.17
N ALA A 237 14.33 -9.54 -12.13
CA ALA A 237 14.74 -8.62 -11.07
C ALA A 237 15.34 -7.32 -11.62
N GLN A 238 16.30 -7.44 -12.55
CA GLN A 238 17.01 -6.27 -13.09
C GLN A 238 16.04 -5.33 -13.83
N GLN A 239 15.21 -5.86 -14.73
CA GLN A 239 14.29 -5.03 -15.50
C GLN A 239 13.29 -4.30 -14.59
N ARG A 240 12.78 -4.98 -13.56
CA ARG A 240 11.83 -4.40 -12.60
C ARG A 240 12.48 -3.32 -11.75
N LEU A 241 13.72 -3.54 -11.32
CA LEU A 241 14.51 -2.54 -10.60
C LEU A 241 14.77 -1.30 -11.46
N GLU A 242 15.16 -1.46 -12.73
CA GLU A 242 15.37 -0.35 -13.66
C GLU A 242 14.11 0.52 -13.82
N GLN A 243 12.92 -0.09 -13.83
CA GLN A 243 11.65 0.65 -13.88
C GLN A 243 11.40 1.47 -12.61
N ILE A 244 11.68 0.90 -11.43
CA ILE A 244 11.56 1.63 -10.17
C ILE A 244 12.59 2.76 -10.13
N GLU A 245 13.85 2.48 -10.45
CA GLU A 245 14.92 3.46 -10.40
C GLU A 245 14.68 4.64 -11.33
N ALA A 246 14.08 4.43 -12.50
CA ALA A 246 13.67 5.52 -13.39
C ALA A 246 12.69 6.50 -12.73
N ILE A 247 11.74 5.98 -11.93
CA ILE A 247 10.73 6.79 -11.22
C ILE A 247 11.34 7.51 -10.02
N LEU A 248 12.35 6.91 -9.40
CA LEU A 248 13.02 7.47 -8.23
C LEU A 248 14.13 8.47 -8.61
N ALA A 249 14.59 8.49 -9.87
CA ALA A 249 15.77 9.24 -10.30
C ALA A 249 15.63 10.76 -10.16
N ASP A 250 14.41 11.30 -10.23
CA ASP A 250 14.12 12.73 -10.14
C ASP A 250 13.45 13.14 -8.82
N VAL A 251 13.40 12.22 -7.84
CA VAL A 251 12.83 12.50 -6.51
C VAL A 251 13.69 13.53 -5.78
N ASN A 252 13.05 14.54 -5.20
CA ASN A 252 13.73 15.45 -4.30
C ASN A 252 14.01 14.74 -2.96
N GLU A 253 15.27 14.34 -2.74
CA GLU A 253 15.72 13.61 -1.55
C GLU A 253 15.46 14.32 -0.21
N THR A 254 15.17 15.63 -0.22
CA THR A 254 14.83 16.41 0.98
C THR A 254 13.34 16.67 1.13
N ALA A 255 12.55 16.45 0.07
CA ALA A 255 11.12 16.63 0.12
C ALA A 255 10.44 15.44 0.82
N PRO A 256 9.29 15.67 1.46
CA PRO A 256 8.39 14.60 1.87
C PRO A 256 7.83 13.91 0.63
N VAL A 257 8.03 12.59 0.52
CA VAL A 257 7.58 11.82 -0.64
C VAL A 257 6.84 10.55 -0.23
N ILE A 258 5.74 10.25 -0.91
CA ILE A 258 5.06 8.96 -0.88
C ILE A 258 5.21 8.31 -2.24
N PHE A 259 5.59 7.03 -2.25
CA PHE A 259 5.62 6.20 -3.43
C PHE A 259 4.68 5.00 -3.27
N ALA A 260 3.59 5.00 -4.03
CA ALA A 260 2.65 3.89 -4.08
C ALA A 260 3.11 2.85 -5.11
N LEU A 261 3.35 1.61 -4.68
CA LEU A 261 3.90 0.57 -5.54
C LEU A 261 3.04 -0.69 -5.48
N SER A 262 2.44 -1.09 -6.61
CA SER A 262 1.97 -2.47 -6.81
C SER A 262 3.13 -3.27 -7.38
N ALA A 263 3.88 -3.93 -6.51
CA ALA A 263 5.15 -4.57 -6.84
C ALA A 263 4.99 -5.95 -7.46
N TYR A 264 3.84 -6.62 -7.32
CA TYR A 264 3.67 -8.07 -7.59
C TYR A 264 4.80 -8.94 -7.01
N GLU A 265 5.40 -8.45 -5.94
CA GLU A 265 6.50 -9.05 -5.23
C GLU A 265 6.24 -8.84 -3.74
N PRO A 266 6.30 -9.91 -2.93
CA PRO A 266 6.23 -9.79 -1.49
C PRO A 266 7.40 -8.97 -0.90
N SER A 267 7.23 -8.35 0.28
CA SER A 267 8.32 -7.66 1.00
C SER A 267 9.24 -8.56 1.82
N HIS A 268 10.56 -8.50 1.61
CA HIS A 268 11.58 -9.33 2.28
C HIS A 268 11.55 -9.33 3.82
N ILE A 269 10.87 -8.37 4.46
CA ILE A 269 10.74 -8.23 5.92
C ILE A 269 9.43 -8.81 6.49
N ASP A 270 8.49 -9.25 5.65
CA ASP A 270 7.20 -9.78 6.13
C ASP A 270 7.29 -11.18 6.75
N TRP A 271 8.46 -11.82 6.66
CA TRP A 271 8.68 -13.18 7.14
C TRP A 271 9.98 -13.35 7.90
N THR A 272 9.95 -14.38 8.73
CA THR A 272 11.10 -14.87 9.46
C THR A 272 11.53 -16.24 8.92
N PRO A 273 12.73 -16.73 9.26
CA PRO A 273 13.13 -18.12 9.01
C PRO A 273 12.18 -19.19 9.58
N LEU A 274 11.27 -18.80 10.50
CA LEU A 274 10.26 -19.68 11.09
C LEU A 274 8.95 -19.75 10.28
N SER A 275 8.78 -18.89 9.28
CA SER A 275 7.55 -18.81 8.47
C SER A 275 7.23 -20.16 7.82
N PRO A 276 6.01 -20.72 7.91
CA PRO A 276 5.76 -22.09 7.47
C PRO A 276 5.82 -22.32 5.95
N ARG A 277 5.93 -21.25 5.14
CA ARG A 277 5.86 -21.31 3.67
C ARG A 277 7.27 -21.19 3.06
N PRO A 278 7.73 -22.12 2.21
CA PRO A 278 9.11 -22.13 1.69
C PRO A 278 9.54 -20.84 0.99
N TRP A 279 8.66 -20.23 0.19
CA TRP A 279 8.94 -18.97 -0.50
C TRP A 279 9.09 -17.76 0.42
N ARG A 280 8.77 -17.92 1.71
CA ARG A 280 8.96 -16.92 2.77
C ARG A 280 10.22 -17.17 3.61
N LYS A 281 11.05 -18.15 3.29
CA LYS A 281 12.28 -18.42 4.07
C LYS A 281 13.55 -18.08 3.31
N ASP A 282 13.63 -18.58 2.07
CA ASP A 282 14.93 -18.79 1.43
C ASP A 282 15.17 -17.90 0.21
N MET A 283 14.31 -16.89 -0.02
CA MET A 283 14.38 -16.03 -1.21
C MET A 283 14.68 -14.58 -0.87
N ALA A 284 15.55 -14.00 -1.68
CA ALA A 284 15.74 -12.56 -1.75
C ALA A 284 14.60 -11.98 -2.59
N TRP A 285 13.88 -11.02 -2.03
CA TRP A 285 12.87 -10.24 -2.73
C TRP A 285 13.52 -8.89 -3.09
N PRO A 286 14.08 -8.77 -4.31
CA PRO A 286 15.00 -7.70 -4.65
C PRO A 286 14.38 -6.31 -4.56
N LEU A 287 13.09 -6.14 -4.90
CA LEU A 287 12.47 -4.82 -4.95
C LEU A 287 12.42 -4.20 -3.57
N SER A 288 11.82 -4.91 -2.61
CA SER A 288 11.70 -4.42 -1.23
C SER A 288 13.07 -4.25 -0.55
N THR A 289 14.05 -5.08 -0.90
CA THR A 289 15.44 -4.94 -0.41
C THR A 289 16.06 -3.65 -0.92
N THR A 290 15.96 -3.38 -2.22
CA THR A 290 16.49 -2.16 -2.83
C THR A 290 15.77 -0.90 -2.32
N MET A 291 14.47 -0.96 -2.05
CA MET A 291 13.74 0.14 -1.45
C MET A 291 14.31 0.50 -0.06
N GLU A 292 14.53 -0.49 0.80
CA GLU A 292 15.15 -0.27 2.12
C GLU A 292 16.58 0.28 1.99
N GLU A 293 17.41 -0.27 1.10
CA GLU A 293 18.78 0.20 0.84
C GLU A 293 18.84 1.66 0.35
N LYS A 294 17.78 2.13 -0.32
CA LYS A 294 17.63 3.53 -0.76
C LYS A 294 16.90 4.41 0.27
N GLU A 295 16.79 3.95 1.51
CA GLU A 295 16.15 4.65 2.64
C GLU A 295 14.68 4.98 2.41
N TRP A 296 13.97 4.15 1.64
CA TRP A 296 12.51 4.18 1.57
C TRP A 296 11.92 3.28 2.63
N PHE A 297 11.00 3.81 3.42
CA PHE A 297 10.39 3.05 4.51
C PHE A 297 9.00 2.58 4.12
N ASP A 298 8.74 1.28 4.29
CA ASP A 298 7.44 0.68 4.11
C ASP A 298 6.50 1.11 5.25
N ALA A 299 5.50 1.95 4.94
CA ALA A 299 4.59 2.50 5.93
C ALA A 299 3.83 1.42 6.71
N TYR A 300 3.55 0.27 6.08
CA TYR A 300 2.85 -0.83 6.73
C TYR A 300 3.74 -1.46 7.81
N ALA A 301 4.96 -1.82 7.45
CA ALA A 301 5.93 -2.40 8.37
C ALA A 301 6.33 -1.44 9.50
N MET A 302 6.32 -0.13 9.25
CA MET A 302 6.57 0.88 10.29
C MET A 302 5.50 0.90 11.40
N THR A 303 4.28 0.47 11.09
CA THR A 303 3.13 0.52 12.02
C THR A 303 2.67 -0.87 12.47
N HIS A 304 3.27 -1.93 11.93
CA HIS A 304 2.93 -3.33 12.20
C HIS A 304 4.18 -4.13 12.57
N TYR A 305 4.22 -4.65 13.80
CA TYR A 305 5.43 -5.27 14.36
C TYR A 305 5.72 -6.71 13.88
N SER A 306 4.81 -7.36 13.15
CA SER A 306 5.01 -8.73 12.68
C SER A 306 4.14 -9.04 11.46
N GLY A 307 4.78 -9.38 10.34
CA GLY A 307 4.09 -9.88 9.14
C GLY A 307 3.50 -11.28 9.31
N GLU A 308 3.85 -12.02 10.37
CA GLU A 308 3.25 -13.33 10.65
C GLU A 308 1.86 -13.20 11.29
N THR A 309 1.70 -12.25 12.23
CA THR A 309 0.42 -12.05 12.94
C THR A 309 -0.45 -10.97 12.30
N ASN A 310 0.16 -10.07 11.53
CA ASN A 310 -0.53 -9.05 10.77
C ASN A 310 0.15 -8.86 9.41
N SER A 311 -0.05 -9.84 8.53
CA SER A 311 0.57 -9.90 7.20
C SER A 311 0.17 -8.75 6.29
N GLY A 312 -0.98 -8.13 6.54
CA GLY A 312 -1.49 -7.03 5.71
C GLY A 312 -1.63 -7.41 4.25
N ALA A 313 -2.03 -8.66 3.96
CA ALA A 313 -2.12 -9.15 2.59
C ALA A 313 -2.94 -8.20 1.73
N THR A 314 -2.40 -7.85 0.54
CA THR A 314 -3.07 -7.00 -0.44
C THR A 314 -3.50 -7.76 -1.70
N TRP A 315 -3.12 -9.03 -1.76
CA TRP A 315 -3.42 -9.95 -2.84
C TRP A 315 -3.74 -11.31 -2.24
N SER A 316 -4.76 -11.97 -2.79
CA SER A 316 -5.15 -13.30 -2.33
C SER A 316 -5.69 -14.15 -3.48
N LEU A 317 -5.28 -15.42 -3.59
CA LEU A 317 -5.72 -16.35 -4.64
C LEU A 317 -5.91 -17.77 -4.10
N GLY A 318 -7.00 -18.42 -4.53
CA GLY A 318 -7.34 -19.81 -4.20
C GLY A 318 -8.51 -19.94 -3.23
N SER A 319 -9.03 -21.15 -3.07
CA SER A 319 -10.14 -21.47 -2.16
C SER A 319 -9.69 -22.38 -1.02
N GLY A 320 -10.29 -22.22 0.17
CA GLY A 320 -9.98 -22.99 1.38
C GLY A 320 -8.71 -22.52 2.11
N ASN A 321 -7.54 -22.66 1.46
CA ASN A 321 -6.25 -22.19 1.99
C ASN A 321 -5.58 -21.25 0.97
N PRO A 322 -6.07 -20.01 0.85
CA PRO A 322 -5.56 -19.08 -0.15
C PRO A 322 -4.08 -18.77 0.06
N ILE A 323 -3.40 -18.49 -1.05
CA ILE A 323 -2.13 -17.77 -1.00
C ILE A 323 -2.45 -16.30 -0.79
N GLU A 324 -1.94 -15.74 0.30
CA GLU A 324 -2.16 -14.35 0.68
C GLU A 324 -0.80 -13.68 0.81
N GLU A 325 -0.56 -12.63 0.03
CA GLU A 325 0.69 -11.90 0.06
C GLU A 325 0.43 -10.40 0.01
N ARG A 326 1.34 -9.63 0.62
CA ARG A 326 1.35 -8.18 0.57
C ARG A 326 2.28 -7.74 -0.55
N ILE A 327 1.70 -7.16 -1.59
CA ILE A 327 2.41 -6.74 -2.80
C ILE A 327 2.15 -5.28 -3.18
N ASP A 328 1.25 -4.62 -2.45
CA ASP A 328 0.88 -3.23 -2.65
C ASP A 328 1.39 -2.44 -1.45
N PHE A 329 2.18 -1.40 -1.73
CA PHE A 329 2.97 -0.69 -0.73
C PHE A 329 2.72 0.81 -0.78
N LEU A 330 2.78 1.45 0.38
CA LEU A 330 3.01 2.88 0.52
C LEU A 330 4.41 3.04 1.12
N TYR A 331 5.39 3.35 0.27
CA TYR A 331 6.73 3.73 0.71
C TYR A 331 6.79 5.22 1.01
N VAL A 332 7.53 5.60 2.05
CA VAL A 332 7.66 7.00 2.47
C VAL A 332 9.10 7.43 2.68
N LYS A 333 9.35 8.72 2.43
CA LYS A 333 10.57 9.45 2.76
C LYS A 333 10.25 10.79 3.43
N ASN A 334 11.09 11.21 4.37
CA ASN A 334 11.02 12.51 5.05
C ASN A 334 9.66 12.86 5.69
N MET A 335 8.91 11.85 6.13
CA MET A 335 7.65 12.00 6.87
C MET A 335 7.43 10.84 7.84
N MET A 336 6.39 10.92 8.66
CA MET A 336 6.07 9.90 9.65
C MET A 336 4.76 9.20 9.33
N SER A 337 4.81 7.87 9.24
CA SER A 337 3.63 7.00 9.21
C SER A 337 3.05 6.88 10.63
N VAL A 338 1.77 7.19 10.80
CA VAL A 338 1.06 7.11 12.09
C VAL A 338 0.36 5.78 12.22
N GLU A 339 -0.36 5.40 11.16
CA GLU A 339 -1.25 4.25 11.13
C GLU A 339 -1.40 3.81 9.69
N THR A 340 -1.45 2.50 9.46
CA THR A 340 -1.86 1.95 8.17
C THR A 340 -2.91 0.86 8.38
N SER A 341 -3.66 0.54 7.33
CA SER A 341 -4.64 -0.53 7.33
C SER A 341 -4.84 -1.07 5.92
N VAL A 342 -5.24 -2.34 5.82
CA VAL A 342 -5.69 -2.93 4.56
C VAL A 342 -7.17 -2.59 4.36
N LEU A 343 -7.52 -2.18 3.15
CA LEU A 343 -8.89 -1.88 2.73
C LEU A 343 -9.43 -2.99 1.82
N HIS A 344 -10.74 -3.22 1.87
CA HIS A 344 -11.43 -4.17 0.99
C HIS A 344 -12.30 -3.41 -0.03
N PRO A 345 -11.71 -2.93 -1.15
CA PRO A 345 -12.37 -2.05 -2.10
C PRO A 345 -13.38 -2.81 -2.98
N GLY A 346 -14.63 -2.89 -2.50
CA GLY A 346 -15.76 -3.39 -3.25
C GLY A 346 -15.50 -4.75 -3.91
N VAL A 347 -15.91 -4.89 -5.16
CA VAL A 347 -15.77 -6.12 -5.96
C VAL A 347 -14.33 -6.57 -6.20
N LEU A 348 -13.31 -5.71 -6.03
CA LEU A 348 -11.91 -6.13 -6.18
C LEU A 348 -11.49 -7.09 -5.07
N SER A 349 -12.04 -6.90 -3.88
CA SER A 349 -11.71 -7.69 -2.69
C SER A 349 -12.53 -8.98 -2.58
N ALA A 350 -13.53 -9.15 -3.44
CA ALA A 350 -14.35 -10.34 -3.46
C ALA A 350 -13.56 -11.50 -4.06
N GLN A 351 -13.28 -12.53 -3.24
CA GLN A 351 -12.76 -13.81 -3.70
C GLN A 351 -13.85 -14.53 -4.51
N PRO A 352 -13.72 -14.70 -5.83
CA PRO A 352 -14.73 -15.42 -6.56
C PRO A 352 -14.55 -16.90 -6.23
N SER A 353 -15.63 -17.57 -5.84
CA SER A 353 -15.61 -18.96 -5.34
C SER A 353 -15.02 -19.98 -6.34
N GLU A 354 -14.84 -19.61 -7.61
CA GLU A 354 -14.35 -20.49 -8.69
C GLU A 354 -13.44 -19.78 -9.73
N SER A 355 -12.81 -18.64 -9.42
CA SER A 355 -12.00 -17.93 -10.44
C SER A 355 -10.49 -17.94 -10.18
N ASP A 356 -9.72 -17.97 -11.26
CA ASP A 356 -8.28 -17.67 -11.28
C ASP A 356 -7.97 -16.16 -11.12
N LYS A 357 -8.97 -15.32 -10.81
CA LYS A 357 -8.76 -13.89 -10.56
C LYS A 357 -8.42 -13.70 -9.07
N PRO A 358 -7.26 -13.09 -8.75
CA PRO A 358 -6.93 -12.81 -7.36
C PRO A 358 -7.82 -11.70 -6.81
N ALA A 359 -8.23 -11.82 -5.55
CA ALA A 359 -8.75 -10.68 -4.82
C ALA A 359 -7.63 -9.66 -4.59
N ARG A 360 -7.98 -8.38 -4.69
CA ARG A 360 -7.09 -7.24 -4.46
C ARG A 360 -7.65 -6.35 -3.38
N MET A 361 -6.77 -5.91 -2.50
CA MET A 361 -7.06 -5.02 -1.40
C MET A 361 -6.30 -3.70 -1.57
N GLY A 362 -6.81 -2.64 -0.97
CA GLY A 362 -6.14 -1.34 -0.94
C GLY A 362 -5.30 -1.16 0.32
N VAL A 363 -4.50 -0.11 0.36
CA VAL A 363 -3.73 0.29 1.54
C VAL A 363 -4.15 1.70 1.95
N LEU A 364 -4.63 1.87 3.17
CA LEU A 364 -4.84 3.16 3.81
C LEU A 364 -3.63 3.48 4.67
N GLY A 365 -3.11 4.70 4.56
CA GLY A 365 -2.09 5.24 5.45
C GLY A 365 -2.47 6.62 5.97
N THR A 366 -2.18 6.87 7.25
CA THR A 366 -2.21 8.19 7.87
C THR A 366 -0.79 8.67 8.10
N PHE A 367 -0.51 9.90 7.71
CA PHE A 367 0.83 10.47 7.75
C PHE A 367 0.85 11.81 8.49
N LEU A 368 2.02 12.14 9.03
CA LEU A 368 2.32 13.44 9.60
C LEU A 368 3.47 14.09 8.85
N LEU A 369 3.20 15.30 8.38
CA LEU A 369 4.19 16.20 7.82
C LEU A 369 4.50 17.31 8.85
N PRO A 370 5.72 17.32 9.43
CA PRO A 370 6.12 18.29 10.45
C PRO A 370 6.11 19.74 9.97
#